data_AF-A0A1Y3NHL4-F1
#
_entry.id   AF-A0A1Y3NHL4-F1
#
_cell.length_a   1.000
_cell.length_b   1.000
_cell.length_c   1.000
_cell.angle_alpha   90.00
_cell.angle_beta   90.00
_cell.angle_gamma   90.00
#
_symmetry.space_group_name_H-M   'P 1'
#
loop_
_entity.id
_entity.type
_entity.pdbx_description
1 polymer ?
#
loop_
_entity_poly.entity_id
_entity_poly.type
_entity_poly.pdbx_seq_one_letter_code
_entity_poly.pdbx_strand_id
1 'polypeptide(L)'
;MYLNMYVDNIYKYTVYILTVIYYCQAVVVTTQTTELFSEPQKIINFKTSNNLIYYGKSKKNNTLAISFNNGVSWENIQDIGNENVMDVVKDSLDENELYAITKNSIYHSVDSGSNWTSINYEFDIIKNTLLFNQENNQALILGRKCNVTCTRNV
;
A
#
# COMPACT_ATOMS: atom_id res chain seq x y z
N MET A 1 5.78 -39.75 56.24
CA MET A 1 5.34 -38.33 56.26
C MET A 1 6.27 -37.39 55.48
N TYR A 2 7.60 -37.59 55.51
CA TYR A 2 8.58 -36.76 54.78
C TYR A 2 8.55 -36.86 53.24
N LEU A 3 8.18 -38.02 52.68
CA LEU A 3 8.15 -38.21 51.21
C LEU A 3 7.05 -37.36 50.53
N ASN A 4 5.87 -37.24 51.15
CA ASN A 4 4.76 -36.45 50.62
C ASN A 4 5.08 -34.94 50.62
N MET A 5 5.73 -34.44 51.67
CA MET A 5 6.14 -33.02 51.74
C MET A 5 7.18 -32.66 50.66
N TYR A 6 8.04 -33.61 50.28
CA TYR A 6 9.05 -33.40 49.24
C TYR A 6 8.42 -33.36 47.84
N VAL A 7 7.48 -34.27 47.57
CA VAL A 7 6.74 -34.35 46.30
C VAL A 7 5.84 -33.11 46.11
N ASP A 8 5.13 -32.67 47.16
CA ASP A 8 4.28 -31.46 47.11
C ASP A 8 5.08 -30.18 46.81
N ASN A 9 6.30 -30.09 47.36
CA ASN A 9 7.21 -28.98 47.05
C ASN A 9 7.65 -29.03 45.58
N ILE A 10 8.02 -30.19 45.05
CA ILE A 10 8.38 -30.35 43.64
C ILE A 10 7.23 -29.91 42.73
N TYR A 11 5.99 -30.31 43.02
CA TYR A 11 4.82 -29.88 42.24
C TYR A 11 4.61 -28.35 42.28
N LYS A 12 4.81 -27.70 43.42
CA LYS A 12 4.73 -26.23 43.50
C LYS A 12 5.83 -25.55 42.68
N TYR A 13 7.07 -26.07 42.73
CA TYR A 13 8.17 -25.52 41.95
C TYR A 13 7.97 -25.74 40.45
N THR A 14 7.47 -26.90 40.03
CA THR A 14 7.21 -27.17 38.60
C THR A 14 6.08 -26.30 38.06
N VAL A 15 4.98 -26.11 38.81
CA VAL A 15 3.91 -25.18 38.42
C VAL A 15 4.42 -23.74 38.34
N TYR A 16 5.23 -23.31 39.30
CA TYR A 16 5.82 -21.96 39.28
C TYR A 16 6.79 -21.75 38.09
N ILE A 17 7.62 -22.75 37.79
CA ILE A 17 8.53 -22.69 36.63
C ILE A 17 7.73 -22.65 35.32
N LEU A 18 6.70 -23.49 35.18
CA LEU A 18 5.85 -23.52 33.98
C LEU A 18 5.07 -22.23 33.78
N THR A 19 4.57 -21.60 34.85
CA THR A 19 3.91 -20.30 34.73
C THR A 19 4.90 -19.20 34.35
N VAL A 20 6.09 -19.16 34.95
CA VAL A 20 7.14 -18.20 34.58
C VAL A 20 7.58 -18.38 33.12
N ILE A 21 7.73 -19.61 32.64
CA ILE A 21 8.03 -19.90 31.22
C ILE A 21 6.87 -19.44 30.32
N TYR A 22 5.62 -19.74 30.68
CA TYR A 22 4.44 -19.30 29.93
C TYR A 22 4.33 -17.77 29.84
N TYR A 23 4.58 -17.06 30.95
CA TYR A 23 4.62 -15.59 30.96
C TYR A 23 5.84 -15.02 30.22
N CYS A 24 6.98 -15.72 30.21
CA CYS A 24 8.19 -15.32 29.48
C CYS A 24 8.05 -15.52 27.96
N GLN A 25 7.19 -16.46 27.52
CA GLN A 25 6.87 -16.69 26.11
C GLN A 25 5.87 -15.69 25.52
N ALA A 26 5.31 -14.78 26.32
CA ALA A 26 4.49 -13.71 25.79
C ALA A 26 5.38 -12.75 24.99
N VAL A 27 5.45 -12.96 23.67
CA VAL A 27 6.13 -12.07 22.73
C VAL A 27 5.47 -10.71 22.83
N VAL A 28 6.21 -9.72 23.34
CA VAL A 28 5.81 -8.33 23.24
C VAL A 28 5.89 -7.95 21.76
N VAL A 29 4.74 -7.88 21.10
CA VAL A 29 4.66 -7.37 19.74
C VAL A 29 4.91 -5.87 19.80
N THR A 30 6.14 -5.46 19.57
CA THR A 30 6.49 -4.05 19.43
C THR A 30 6.02 -3.56 18.05
N THR A 31 5.00 -2.70 18.04
CA THR A 31 4.54 -2.06 16.81
C THR A 31 5.49 -0.91 16.47
N GLN A 32 6.23 -1.01 15.37
CA GLN A 32 6.98 0.12 14.83
C GLN A 32 6.00 1.07 14.12
N THR A 33 6.04 2.35 14.47
CA THR A 33 5.25 3.39 13.80
C THR A 33 6.11 4.08 12.77
N THR A 34 5.72 4.01 11.49
CA THR A 34 6.42 4.68 10.40
C THR A 34 5.75 6.01 10.09
N GLU A 35 6.53 7.08 9.99
CA GLU A 35 6.01 8.37 9.53
C GLU A 35 5.80 8.34 8.01
N LEU A 36 4.61 8.73 7.57
CA LEU A 36 4.29 8.90 6.14
C LEU A 36 4.71 10.30 5.69
N PHE A 37 5.13 10.42 4.43
CA PHE A 37 5.51 11.72 3.86
C PHE A 37 4.32 12.69 3.67
N SER A 38 3.09 12.16 3.70
CA SER A 38 1.83 12.91 3.63
C SER A 38 0.65 12.09 4.15
N GLU A 39 -0.47 12.75 4.47
CA GLU A 39 -1.74 12.09 4.79
C GLU A 39 -2.23 11.23 3.59
N PRO A 40 -2.39 9.91 3.76
CA PRO A 40 -2.80 9.03 2.68
C PRO A 40 -4.29 9.23 2.35
N GLN A 41 -4.62 9.39 1.07
CA GLN A 41 -6.00 9.31 0.58
C GLN A 41 -6.43 7.87 0.37
N LYS A 42 -5.52 7.01 -0.11
CA LYS A 42 -5.78 5.59 -0.35
C LYS A 42 -4.48 4.81 -0.24
N ILE A 43 -4.61 3.57 0.24
CA ILE A 43 -3.55 2.56 0.27
C ILE A 43 -4.02 1.40 -0.60
N ILE A 44 -3.13 0.90 -1.45
CA ILE A 44 -3.32 -0.22 -2.36
C ILE A 44 -2.41 -1.34 -1.89
N ASN A 45 -3.00 -2.51 -1.65
CA ASN A 45 -2.28 -3.72 -1.29
C ASN A 45 -2.14 -4.67 -2.48
N PHE A 46 -1.09 -5.47 -2.44
CA PHE A 46 -0.84 -6.54 -3.41
C PHE A 46 -1.21 -7.89 -2.78
N LYS A 47 -1.88 -8.77 -3.51
CA LYS A 47 -2.32 -10.08 -3.01
C LYS A 47 -1.14 -11.04 -2.88
N THR A 48 -0.14 -10.92 -3.76
CA THR A 48 0.98 -11.86 -3.86
C THR A 48 2.25 -11.38 -3.17
N SER A 49 2.28 -10.15 -2.64
CA SER A 49 3.47 -9.57 -2.03
C SER A 49 3.15 -8.73 -0.80
N ASN A 50 4.19 -8.35 -0.07
CA ASN A 50 4.11 -7.40 1.05
C ASN A 50 4.16 -5.94 0.58
N ASN A 51 3.96 -5.72 -0.72
CA ASN A 51 4.03 -4.39 -1.28
C ASN A 51 2.78 -3.61 -0.91
N LEU A 52 2.95 -2.32 -0.68
CA LEU A 52 1.86 -1.38 -0.52
C LEU A 52 2.20 -0.13 -1.32
N ILE A 53 1.20 0.47 -1.94
CA ILE A 53 1.31 1.81 -2.53
C ILE A 53 0.33 2.69 -1.81
N TYR A 54 0.74 3.89 -1.41
CA TYR A 54 -0.22 4.91 -1.00
C TYR A 54 -0.04 6.16 -1.84
N TYR A 55 -1.15 6.86 -2.07
CA TYR A 55 -1.10 8.25 -2.49
C TYR A 55 -1.86 9.15 -1.52
N GLY A 56 -1.40 10.39 -1.38
CA GLY A 56 -1.85 11.31 -0.36
C GLY A 56 -2.05 12.74 -0.83
N LYS A 57 -2.58 13.60 0.05
CA LYS A 57 -2.70 15.03 -0.24
C LYS A 57 -1.47 15.75 0.31
N SER A 58 -0.63 16.27 -0.56
CA SER A 58 0.48 17.14 -0.15
C SER A 58 0.58 18.36 -1.04
N LYS A 59 0.94 19.51 -0.44
CA LYS A 59 1.25 20.75 -1.16
C LYS A 59 2.76 20.91 -1.43
N LYS A 60 3.59 20.09 -0.79
CA LYS A 60 5.05 20.29 -0.73
C LYS A 60 5.87 19.06 -1.09
N ASN A 61 5.30 17.87 -0.95
CA ASN A 61 5.99 16.61 -1.15
C ASN A 61 5.32 15.81 -2.26
N ASN A 62 6.07 14.87 -2.82
CA ASN A 62 5.51 13.83 -3.65
C ASN A 62 4.36 13.14 -2.92
N THR A 63 3.28 12.90 -3.65
CA THR A 63 2.06 12.37 -3.10
C THR A 63 2.01 10.86 -3.18
N LEU A 64 2.90 10.20 -3.93
CA LEU A 64 2.94 8.76 -4.14
C LEU A 64 4.18 8.12 -3.53
N ALA A 65 3.98 7.05 -2.75
CA ALA A 65 5.08 6.27 -2.19
C ALA A 65 4.73 4.78 -2.16
N ILE A 66 5.80 3.96 -2.17
CA ILE A 66 5.75 2.50 -2.17
C ILE A 66 6.45 1.96 -0.93
N SER A 67 5.93 0.85 -0.41
CA SER A 67 6.55 0.03 0.62
C SER A 67 6.71 -1.37 0.09
N PHE A 68 7.82 -2.03 0.41
CA PHE A 68 8.08 -3.44 0.09
C PHE A 68 8.01 -4.35 1.32
N ASN A 69 7.60 -3.81 2.47
CA ASN A 69 7.67 -4.49 3.76
C ASN A 69 6.44 -4.21 4.65
N ASN A 70 5.23 -4.25 4.06
CA ASN A 70 3.96 -4.05 4.77
C ASN A 70 3.87 -2.72 5.52
N GLY A 71 4.49 -1.66 5.00
CA GLY A 71 4.41 -0.31 5.54
C GLY A 71 5.40 0.00 6.68
N VAL A 72 6.37 -0.90 6.95
CA VAL A 72 7.45 -0.65 7.91
C VAL A 72 8.39 0.45 7.42
N SER A 73 8.62 0.56 6.10
CA SER A 73 9.30 1.69 5.48
C SER A 73 8.64 2.05 4.15
N TRP A 74 8.78 3.33 3.77
CA TRP A 74 8.19 3.90 2.57
C TRP A 74 9.23 4.67 1.76
N GLU A 75 9.14 4.56 0.44
CA GLU A 75 10.01 5.23 -0.53
C GLU A 75 9.16 6.06 -1.50
N ASN A 76 9.57 7.31 -1.76
CA ASN A 76 8.87 8.16 -2.73
C ASN A 76 9.17 7.71 -4.15
N ILE A 77 8.13 7.60 -4.98
CA ILE A 77 8.26 7.23 -6.40
C ILE A 77 8.72 8.45 -7.21
N GLN A 78 10.00 8.46 -7.59
CA GLN A 78 10.64 9.64 -8.20
C GLN A 78 10.13 9.95 -9.61
N ASP A 79 9.70 8.93 -10.37
CA ASP A 79 9.26 9.06 -11.77
C ASP A 79 8.08 10.03 -11.95
N ILE A 80 7.23 10.17 -10.92
CA ILE A 80 6.06 11.05 -10.91
C ILE A 80 6.42 12.46 -10.41
N GLY A 81 7.62 12.66 -9.87
CA GLY A 81 8.09 13.95 -9.37
C GLY A 81 7.23 14.52 -8.25
N ASN A 82 6.96 15.82 -8.29
CA ASN A 82 6.11 16.51 -7.31
C ASN A 82 4.67 16.71 -7.82
N GLU A 83 4.22 15.86 -8.75
CA GLU A 83 2.86 15.91 -9.25
C GLU A 83 1.84 15.52 -8.16
N ASN A 84 0.68 16.16 -8.21
CA ASN A 84 -0.42 15.83 -7.31
C ASN A 84 -1.21 14.66 -7.89
N VAL A 85 -0.97 13.47 -7.32
CA VAL A 85 -1.67 12.24 -7.70
C VAL A 85 -3.11 12.32 -7.19
N MET A 86 -4.03 12.24 -8.13
CA MET A 86 -5.46 12.37 -7.91
C MET A 86 -6.11 11.03 -7.62
N ASP A 87 -5.63 9.97 -8.28
CA ASP A 87 -6.08 8.61 -8.08
C ASP A 87 -4.98 7.63 -8.52
N VAL A 88 -4.99 6.45 -7.92
CA VAL A 88 -4.19 5.31 -8.34
C VAL A 88 -5.08 4.08 -8.36
N VAL A 89 -4.98 3.36 -9.46
CA VAL A 89 -5.74 2.15 -9.72
C VAL A 89 -4.78 1.03 -10.07
N LYS A 90 -5.19 -0.19 -9.73
CA LYS A 90 -4.46 -1.41 -10.03
C LYS A 90 -5.37 -2.30 -10.86
N ASP A 91 -4.84 -2.98 -11.87
CA ASP A 91 -5.62 -3.98 -12.58
C ASP A 91 -5.98 -5.13 -11.62
N SER A 92 -7.21 -5.60 -11.70
CA SER A 92 -7.68 -6.72 -10.86
C SER A 92 -7.29 -8.09 -11.41
N LEU A 93 -6.88 -8.18 -12.68
CA LEU A 93 -6.37 -9.38 -13.33
C LEU A 93 -4.84 -9.47 -13.25
N ASP A 94 -4.14 -8.35 -13.40
CA ASP A 94 -2.68 -8.28 -13.26
C ASP A 94 -2.26 -7.25 -12.21
N GLU A 95 -1.75 -7.71 -11.07
CA GLU A 95 -1.34 -6.80 -10.00
C GLU A 95 -0.12 -5.94 -10.36
N ASN A 96 0.63 -6.28 -11.41
CA ASN A 96 1.77 -5.49 -11.85
C ASN A 96 1.36 -4.24 -12.62
N GLU A 97 0.15 -4.23 -13.19
CA GLU A 97 -0.38 -3.16 -14.01
C GLU A 97 -1.05 -2.10 -13.13
N LEU A 98 -0.44 -0.92 -13.04
CA LEU A 98 -0.96 0.21 -12.26
C LEU A 98 -0.97 1.49 -13.07
N TYR A 99 -1.99 2.32 -12.81
CA TYR A 99 -2.10 3.65 -13.38
C TYR A 99 -2.28 4.68 -12.28
N ALA A 100 -1.49 5.75 -12.35
CA ALA A 100 -1.58 6.90 -11.47
C ALA A 100 -1.97 8.12 -12.29
N ILE A 101 -3.03 8.81 -11.89
CA ILE A 101 -3.52 10.00 -12.58
C ILE A 101 -3.02 11.23 -11.85
N THR A 102 -2.43 12.15 -12.59
CA THR A 102 -2.12 13.50 -12.11
C THR A 102 -3.00 14.52 -12.82
N LYS A 103 -2.78 15.80 -12.53
CA LYS A 103 -3.44 16.89 -13.25
C LYS A 103 -3.01 16.96 -14.72
N ASN A 104 -1.78 16.57 -15.02
CA ASN A 104 -1.13 16.85 -16.30
C ASN A 104 -0.81 15.58 -17.11
N SER A 105 -0.70 14.42 -16.47
CA SER A 105 -0.26 13.18 -17.11
C SER A 105 -0.88 11.95 -16.43
N ILE A 106 -0.96 10.86 -17.18
CA ILE A 106 -1.21 9.53 -16.61
C ILE A 106 0.15 8.87 -16.53
N TYR A 107 0.42 8.19 -15.43
CA TYR A 107 1.60 7.35 -15.27
C TYR A 107 1.18 5.90 -15.27
N HIS A 108 1.96 5.06 -15.94
CA HIS A 108 1.71 3.63 -16.09
C HIS A 108 2.93 2.84 -15.63
N SER A 109 2.67 1.82 -14.81
CA SER A 109 3.66 0.86 -14.33
C SER A 109 3.21 -0.55 -14.70
N VAL A 110 4.18 -1.36 -15.11
CA VAL A 110 4.02 -2.77 -15.48
C VAL A 110 4.78 -3.70 -14.52
N ASP A 111 5.25 -3.15 -13.40
CA ASP A 111 6.17 -3.82 -12.46
C ASP A 111 5.81 -3.52 -10.99
N SER A 112 4.50 -3.52 -10.70
CA SER A 112 3.96 -3.34 -9.36
C SER A 112 4.32 -1.97 -8.73
N GLY A 113 4.49 -0.94 -9.56
CA GLY A 113 4.77 0.43 -9.13
C GLY A 113 6.23 0.72 -8.85
N SER A 114 7.14 -0.17 -9.27
CA SER A 114 8.59 0.00 -9.09
C SER A 114 9.13 1.06 -10.05
N ASN A 115 8.65 1.07 -11.30
CA ASN A 115 8.95 2.07 -12.31
C ASN A 115 7.67 2.59 -12.97
N TRP A 116 7.65 3.86 -13.35
CA TRP A 116 6.52 4.50 -14.00
C TRP A 116 6.91 5.24 -15.26
N THR A 117 6.05 5.17 -16.27
CA THR A 117 6.19 5.87 -17.54
C THR A 117 5.03 6.82 -17.76
N SER A 118 5.30 8.03 -18.26
CA SER A 118 4.25 9.02 -18.50
C SER A 118 3.57 8.81 -19.85
N ILE A 119 2.25 8.91 -19.84
CA ILE A 119 1.36 8.88 -21.00
C ILE A 119 0.70 10.26 -21.10
N ASN A 120 1.02 10.98 -22.16
CA ASN A 120 0.47 12.29 -22.43
C ASN A 120 -0.94 12.22 -23.04
N TYR A 121 -1.76 13.21 -22.70
CA TYR A 121 -3.12 13.35 -23.20
C TYR A 121 -3.43 14.81 -23.57
N GLU A 122 -4.49 15.01 -24.37
CA GLU A 122 -4.88 16.32 -24.90
C GLU A 122 -6.22 16.83 -24.32
N PHE A 123 -6.64 16.35 -23.16
CA PHE A 123 -7.91 16.70 -22.53
C PHE A 123 -7.79 16.77 -21.00
N ASP A 124 -8.60 17.58 -20.33
CA ASP A 124 -8.56 17.65 -18.87
C ASP A 124 -9.20 16.40 -18.26
N ILE A 125 -8.47 15.68 -17.41
CA ILE A 125 -9.02 14.49 -16.73
C ILE A 125 -10.02 14.92 -15.65
N ILE A 126 -11.18 14.28 -15.65
CA ILE A 126 -12.15 14.42 -14.56
C ILE A 126 -11.65 13.56 -13.39
N LYS A 127 -11.65 14.10 -12.18
CA LYS A 127 -11.18 13.39 -10.99
C LYS A 127 -11.96 12.07 -10.76
N ASN A 128 -11.25 11.00 -10.37
CA ASN A 128 -11.79 9.68 -10.01
C ASN A 128 -12.53 8.95 -11.15
N THR A 129 -12.08 9.10 -12.41
CA THR A 129 -12.78 8.51 -13.57
C THR A 129 -12.02 7.39 -14.27
N LEU A 130 -10.96 6.87 -13.65
CA LEU A 130 -10.24 5.75 -14.24
C LEU A 130 -10.91 4.45 -13.86
N LEU A 131 -11.34 3.74 -14.89
CA LEU A 131 -12.03 2.46 -14.80
C LEU A 131 -11.22 1.45 -15.61
N PHE A 132 -10.90 0.31 -15.02
CA PHE A 132 -10.27 -0.78 -15.75
C PHE A 132 -11.31 -1.63 -16.47
N ASN A 133 -11.13 -1.81 -17.78
CA ASN A 133 -11.87 -2.81 -18.52
C ASN A 133 -11.19 -4.18 -18.35
N GLN A 134 -11.89 -5.06 -17.64
CA GLN A 134 -11.44 -6.42 -17.32
C GLN A 134 -11.31 -7.34 -18.54
N GLU A 135 -11.96 -7.03 -19.66
CA GLU A 135 -11.97 -7.91 -20.83
C GLU A 135 -10.77 -7.68 -21.76
N ASN A 136 -10.21 -6.46 -21.76
CA ASN A 136 -9.15 -6.07 -22.68
C ASN A 136 -7.89 -5.52 -21.99
N ASN A 137 -7.84 -5.51 -20.65
CA ASN A 137 -6.70 -5.04 -19.87
C ASN A 137 -6.33 -3.58 -20.20
N GLN A 138 -7.33 -2.76 -20.54
CA GLN A 138 -7.16 -1.33 -20.83
C GLN A 138 -7.84 -0.47 -19.75
N ALA A 139 -7.19 0.63 -19.38
CA ALA A 139 -7.78 1.62 -18.51
C ALA A 139 -8.57 2.64 -19.33
N LEU A 140 -9.85 2.81 -19.03
CA LEU A 140 -10.73 3.83 -19.57
C LEU A 140 -10.67 5.07 -18.68
N ILE A 141 -10.41 6.23 -19.27
CA ILE A 141 -10.40 7.51 -18.57
C ILE A 141 -11.46 8.43 -19.17
N LEU A 142 -12.23 9.10 -18.30
CA LEU A 142 -13.13 10.19 -18.71
C LEU A 142 -12.44 11.54 -18.56
N GLY A 143 -12.47 12.33 -19.62
CA GLY A 143 -11.94 13.68 -19.64
C GLY A 143 -12.82 14.67 -20.38
N ARG A 144 -12.42 15.94 -20.40
CA ARG A 144 -13.07 17.02 -21.15
C ARG A 144 -12.11 17.66 -22.13
N LYS A 145 -12.54 17.78 -23.39
CA LYS A 145 -11.88 18.62 -24.41
C LYS A 145 -12.91 19.60 -24.94
N CYS A 146 -12.63 20.90 -24.84
CA CYS A 146 -13.53 21.96 -25.36
C CYS A 146 -14.99 21.82 -24.89
N ASN A 147 -15.23 21.59 -23.60
CA ASN A 147 -16.56 21.33 -23.00
C ASN A 147 -17.31 20.06 -23.47
N VAL A 148 -16.67 19.18 -24.23
CA VAL A 148 -17.22 17.87 -24.59
C VAL A 148 -16.58 16.80 -23.71
N THR A 149 -17.42 15.93 -23.12
CA THR A 149 -16.94 14.74 -22.39
C THR A 149 -16.42 13.72 -23.39
N CYS A 150 -15.21 13.22 -23.16
CA CYS A 150 -14.53 12.24 -24.01
C CYS A 150 -14.01 11.07 -23.17
N THR A 151 -13.88 9.91 -23.81
CA THR A 151 -13.25 8.72 -23.25
C THR A 151 -11.96 8.40 -24.01
N ARG A 152 -10.98 7.84 -23.30
CA ARG A 152 -9.78 7.28 -23.94
C ARG A 152 -9.35 6.01 -23.22
N ASN A 153 -9.02 4.99 -24.00
CA ASN A 153 -8.33 3.81 -23.51
C ASN A 153 -6.83 4.11 -23.48
N VAL A 154 -6.20 3.81 -22.35
CA VAL A 154 -4.75 3.84 -22.13
C VAL A 154 -4.27 2.49 -21.64
#